data_AF-A0A2S7FBA9-F1
#
_entry.id   AF-A0A2S7FBA9-F1
#
_cell.length_a   1.000
_cell.length_b   1.000
_cell.length_c   1.000
_cell.angle_alpha   90.00
_cell.angle_beta   90.00
_cell.angle_gamma   90.00
#
_symmetry.space_group_name_H-M   'P 1'
#
loop_
_entity.id
_entity.type
_entity.pdbx_description
1 polymer ?
#
loop_
_entity_poly.entity_id
_entity_poly.type
_entity_poly.pdbx_seq_one_letter_code
_entity_poly.pdbx_strand_id
1 'polypeptide(L)'
;MIINDKVLNKINKVEVEEITDNLPILYEFILDQGYTWLKKQINYSYSSEDLVEGIKYIIDTDISNLDLKYCMYMNGIEGHILEDGTAYYPIKKHWYYKMKQWSEERRDKNHVEAKYKRMKEQISAGTLDYRFI
;
A
#
# COMPACT_ATOMS: atom_id res chain seq x y z
N MET A 1 13.33 0.97 -10.59
CA MET A 1 12.88 1.16 -9.19
C MET A 1 14.11 1.17 -8.28
N ILE A 2 14.24 2.17 -7.40
CA ILE A 2 15.33 2.21 -6.41
C ILE A 2 14.67 2.10 -5.03
N ILE A 3 14.83 0.95 -4.38
CA ILE A 3 14.35 0.73 -3.01
C ILE A 3 15.35 1.36 -2.03
N ASN A 4 14.85 2.01 -0.98
CA ASN A 4 15.68 2.62 0.05
C ASN A 4 16.00 1.61 1.16
N ASP A 5 17.20 1.04 1.16
CA ASP A 5 17.63 0.05 2.15
C ASP A 5 17.58 0.58 3.59
N LYS A 6 17.75 1.90 3.80
CA LYS A 6 17.64 2.51 5.14
C LYS A 6 16.22 2.42 5.70
N VAL A 7 15.21 2.35 4.85
CA VAL A 7 13.81 2.19 5.23
C VAL A 7 13.53 0.73 5.52
N LEU A 8 13.98 -0.18 4.65
CA LEU A 8 13.86 -1.62 4.86
C LEU A 8 14.46 -2.07 6.20
N ASN A 9 15.61 -1.50 6.60
CA ASN A 9 16.25 -1.80 7.89
C ASN A 9 15.49 -1.28 9.12
N LYS A 10 14.49 -0.41 8.94
CA LYS A 10 13.69 0.17 10.03
C LYS A 10 12.30 -0.46 10.16
N ILE A 11 11.85 -1.21 9.16
CA ILE A 11 10.56 -1.92 9.18
C ILE A 11 10.81 -3.40 9.45
N ASN A 12 9.92 -4.04 10.22
CA ASN A 12 10.05 -5.47 10.47
C ASN A 12 9.70 -6.27 9.21
N LYS A 13 10.61 -7.14 8.79
CA LYS A 13 10.46 -8.06 7.66
C LYS A 13 10.31 -9.47 8.22
N VAL A 14 9.20 -10.13 7.92
CA VAL A 14 9.05 -11.56 8.22
C VAL A 14 9.80 -12.37 7.17
N GLU A 15 10.28 -13.56 7.54
CA GLU A 15 11.18 -14.41 6.72
C GLU A 15 10.70 -14.66 5.28
N VAL A 16 9.39 -14.62 5.03
CA VAL A 16 8.75 -14.88 3.72
C VAL A 16 8.27 -13.62 2.98
N GLU A 17 8.38 -12.43 3.57
CA GLU A 17 7.92 -11.21 2.94
C GLU A 17 8.98 -10.65 1.97
N GLU A 18 8.59 -10.27 0.76
CA GLU A 18 9.48 -9.60 -0.19
C GLU A 18 8.80 -8.36 -0.78
N ILE A 19 9.60 -7.37 -1.18
CA ILE A 19 9.09 -6.22 -1.92
C ILE A 19 8.69 -6.72 -3.31
N THR A 20 7.47 -6.40 -3.75
CA THR A 20 7.00 -6.77 -5.08
C THR A 20 7.38 -5.71 -6.11
N ASP A 21 7.38 -6.10 -7.39
CA ASP A 21 7.55 -5.17 -8.51
C ASP A 21 6.42 -4.13 -8.60
N ASN A 22 5.31 -4.37 -7.89
CA ASN A 22 4.11 -3.54 -7.90
C ASN A 22 4.10 -2.47 -6.80
N LEU A 23 5.15 -2.37 -5.99
CA LEU A 23 5.35 -1.30 -5.01
C LEU A 23 5.07 0.12 -5.57
N PRO A 24 5.46 0.48 -6.81
CA PRO A 24 5.12 1.78 -7.40
C PRO A 24 3.63 2.04 -7.51
N ILE A 25 2.83 1.02 -7.83
CA ILE A 25 1.37 1.14 -7.95
C ILE A 25 0.76 1.40 -6.57
N LEU A 26 1.23 0.70 -5.54
CA LEU A 26 0.78 0.93 -4.16
C LEU A 26 1.13 2.33 -3.67
N TYR A 27 2.35 2.78 -3.90
CA TYR A 27 2.78 4.11 -3.48
C TYR A 27 1.96 5.21 -4.17
N GLU A 28 1.76 5.09 -5.48
CA GLU A 28 0.92 6.00 -6.25
C GLU A 28 -0.53 5.99 -5.76
N PHE A 29 -1.08 4.82 -5.47
CA PHE A 29 -2.41 4.68 -4.88
C PHE A 29 -2.53 5.45 -3.56
N ILE A 30 -1.54 5.34 -2.67
CA ILE A 30 -1.50 6.06 -1.38
C ILE A 30 -1.42 7.57 -1.59
N LEU A 31 -0.67 8.04 -2.59
CA LEU A 31 -0.59 9.47 -2.93
C LEU A 31 -1.93 10.01 -3.44
N ASP A 32 -2.62 9.27 -4.32
CA ASP A 32 -3.94 9.63 -4.86
C ASP A 32 -5.00 9.80 -3.76
N GLN A 33 -4.81 9.10 -2.64
CA GLN A 33 -5.68 9.19 -1.47
C GLN A 33 -5.47 10.49 -0.67
N GLY A 34 -4.49 11.32 -1.02
CA GLY A 34 -4.24 12.58 -0.34
C GLY A 34 -3.60 12.35 1.04
N TYR A 35 -2.31 12.03 1.01
CA TYR A 35 -1.43 11.87 2.15
C TYR A 35 -1.69 12.81 3.36
N THR A 36 -1.94 14.10 3.11
CA THR A 36 -2.18 15.15 4.12
C THR A 36 -3.39 14.87 5.01
N TRP A 37 -4.38 14.13 4.52
CA TRP A 37 -5.62 13.84 5.26
C TRP A 37 -5.45 12.75 6.30
N LEU A 38 -4.37 11.95 6.24
CA LEU A 38 -4.07 10.94 7.25
C LEU A 38 -3.59 11.63 8.53
N LYS A 39 -2.68 12.60 8.51
CA LYS A 39 -2.00 13.15 9.71
C LYS A 39 -2.85 13.82 10.82
N LYS A 40 -4.11 14.23 10.59
CA LYS A 40 -4.91 14.95 11.62
C LYS A 40 -6.14 14.17 12.06
N GLN A 41 -6.16 13.71 13.32
CA GLN A 41 -7.21 12.90 13.97
C GLN A 41 -7.19 11.42 13.57
N ILE A 42 -6.16 10.71 14.00
CA ILE A 42 -6.04 9.27 13.79
C ILE A 42 -6.08 8.54 15.12
N ASN A 43 -7.26 8.06 15.48
CA ASN A 43 -7.49 7.35 16.74
C ASN A 43 -7.79 5.86 16.52
N TYR A 44 -7.72 5.39 15.27
CA TYR A 44 -8.08 4.03 14.90
C TYR A 44 -6.89 3.31 14.27
N SER A 45 -6.57 2.15 14.83
CA SER A 45 -5.54 1.25 14.33
C SER A 45 -6.17 0.18 13.45
N TYR A 46 -5.61 -0.02 12.27
CA TYR A 46 -6.05 -1.06 11.33
C TYR A 46 -4.86 -1.93 10.92
N SER A 47 -5.10 -3.24 10.77
CA SER A 47 -4.07 -4.21 10.39
C SER A 47 -3.59 -3.95 8.98
N SER A 48 -2.28 -4.08 8.76
CA SER A 48 -1.65 -4.03 7.45
C SER A 48 -2.18 -5.12 6.53
N GLU A 49 -2.55 -6.29 7.06
CA GLU A 49 -3.11 -7.39 6.28
C GLU A 49 -4.48 -7.03 5.69
N ASP A 50 -5.40 -6.50 6.51
CA ASP A 50 -6.73 -6.06 6.08
C ASP A 50 -6.63 -4.97 4.99
N LEU A 51 -5.69 -4.05 5.17
CA LEU A 51 -5.43 -2.97 4.23
C LEU A 51 -4.86 -3.50 2.91
N VAL A 52 -3.88 -4.41 2.98
CA VAL A 52 -3.31 -5.07 1.79
C VAL A 52 -4.39 -5.80 1.03
N GLU A 53 -5.22 -6.61 1.70
CA GLU A 53 -6.29 -7.35 1.05
C GLU A 53 -7.22 -6.40 0.29
N GLY A 54 -7.72 -5.35 0.95
CA GLY A 54 -8.61 -4.37 0.31
C GLY A 54 -7.95 -3.67 -0.88
N ILE A 55 -6.69 -3.24 -0.74
CA ILE A 55 -5.99 -2.52 -1.80
C ILE A 55 -5.76 -3.42 -3.02
N LYS A 56 -5.37 -4.69 -2.84
CA LYS A 56 -5.18 -5.63 -3.95
C LYS A 56 -6.39 -5.67 -4.89
N TYR A 57 -7.60 -5.71 -4.35
CA TYR A 57 -8.83 -5.66 -5.15
C TYR A 57 -9.05 -4.31 -5.81
N ILE A 58 -8.65 -3.22 -5.16
CA ILE A 58 -8.78 -1.89 -5.73
C ILE A 58 -7.86 -1.74 -6.95
N ILE A 59 -6.56 -2.01 -6.80
CA ILE A 59 -5.56 -1.78 -7.86
C ILE A 59 -5.37 -2.99 -8.80
N ASP A 60 -6.09 -4.09 -8.57
CA ASP A 60 -6.01 -5.35 -9.33
C ASP A 60 -4.57 -5.85 -9.51
N THR A 61 -3.82 -5.84 -8.40
CA THR A 61 -2.39 -6.13 -8.44
C THR A 61 -1.95 -6.75 -7.12
N ASP A 62 -1.10 -7.78 -7.21
CA ASP A 62 -0.47 -8.37 -6.04
C ASP A 62 0.58 -7.45 -5.46
N ILE A 63 0.41 -7.15 -4.17
CA ILE A 63 1.35 -6.43 -3.32
C ILE A 63 1.58 -7.24 -2.05
N SER A 64 2.75 -7.11 -1.44
CA SER A 64 3.05 -7.77 -0.17
C SER A 64 2.70 -6.87 1.03
N ASN A 65 2.63 -7.48 2.20
CA ASN A 65 2.52 -6.74 3.45
C ASN A 65 3.76 -5.85 3.70
N LEU A 66 4.95 -6.29 3.25
CA LEU A 66 6.17 -5.48 3.28
C LEU A 66 6.11 -4.25 2.36
N ASP A 67 5.45 -4.35 1.21
CA ASP A 67 5.21 -3.19 0.34
C ASP A 67 4.41 -2.11 1.07
N LEU A 68 3.34 -2.50 1.77
CA LEU A 68 2.53 -1.58 2.55
C LEU A 68 3.33 -0.96 3.69
N LYS A 69 4.12 -1.76 4.40
CA LYS A 69 4.99 -1.26 5.47
C LYS A 69 5.97 -0.21 4.96
N TYR A 70 6.61 -0.52 3.82
CA TYR A 70 7.55 0.38 3.17
C TYR A 70 6.87 1.68 2.75
N CYS A 71 5.73 1.61 2.05
CA CYS A 71 4.99 2.78 1.61
C CYS A 71 4.49 3.64 2.77
N MET A 72 3.94 3.04 3.82
CA MET A 72 3.50 3.77 5.02
C MET A 72 4.67 4.48 5.69
N TYR A 73 5.82 3.81 5.83
CA TYR A 73 7.02 4.40 6.40
C TYR A 73 7.57 5.55 5.54
N MET A 74 7.63 5.38 4.21
CA MET A 74 8.03 6.44 3.28
C MET A 74 7.11 7.66 3.37
N ASN A 75 5.83 7.43 3.63
CA ASN A 75 4.86 8.47 3.91
C ASN A 75 4.93 8.94 5.38
N GLY A 76 5.88 8.53 6.21
CA GLY A 76 5.96 8.96 7.62
C GLY A 76 4.72 8.62 8.45
N ILE A 77 4.06 7.51 8.11
CA ILE A 77 2.97 6.90 8.89
C ILE A 77 3.60 5.74 9.65
N GLU A 78 3.90 5.99 10.92
CA GLU A 78 4.46 4.99 11.80
C GLU A 78 3.33 4.11 12.34
N GLY A 79 3.44 2.81 12.11
CA GLY A 79 2.55 1.79 12.68
C GLY A 79 3.18 1.13 13.89
N HIS A 80 2.34 0.52 14.74
CA HIS A 80 2.82 -0.39 15.77
C HIS A 80 3.07 -1.76 15.14
N ILE A 81 4.33 -2.22 15.15
CA ILE A 81 4.72 -3.49 14.52
C ILE A 81 4.86 -4.56 15.58
N LEU A 82 4.14 -5.67 15.42
CA LEU A 82 4.21 -6.83 16.29
C LEU A 82 5.35 -7.77 15.90
N GLU A 83 5.69 -8.69 16.82
CA GLU A 83 6.74 -9.68 16.62
C GLU A 83 6.43 -10.65 15.47
N ASP A 84 5.14 -10.94 15.23
CA ASP A 84 4.66 -11.74 14.11
C ASP A 84 4.72 -11.00 12.75
N GLY A 85 5.13 -9.73 12.76
CA GLY A 85 5.23 -8.89 11.57
C GLY A 85 3.94 -8.19 11.16
N THR A 86 2.83 -8.38 11.87
CA THR A 86 1.62 -7.60 11.67
C THR A 86 1.90 -6.14 12.04
N ALA A 87 1.54 -5.20 11.18
CA ALA A 87 1.68 -3.78 11.46
C ALA A 87 0.31 -3.13 11.60
N TYR A 88 0.09 -2.40 12.69
CA TYR A 88 -1.13 -1.63 12.91
C TYR A 88 -0.88 -0.16 12.58
N TYR A 89 -1.46 0.29 11.48
CA TYR A 89 -1.32 1.67 11.04
C TYR A 89 -2.44 2.54 11.59
N PRO A 90 -2.10 3.75 12.09
CA PRO A 90 -3.11 4.73 12.39
C PRO A 90 -3.72 5.20 11.07
N ILE A 91 -5.01 4.89 10.83
CA ILE A 91 -5.77 5.39 9.67
C ILE A 91 -7.13 5.93 10.13
N LYS A 92 -7.65 6.95 9.43
CA LYS A 92 -9.00 7.46 9.72
C LYS A 92 -10.07 6.43 9.42
N LYS A 93 -11.05 6.32 10.32
CA LYS A 93 -12.18 5.39 10.17
C LYS A 93 -12.90 5.50 8.82
N HIS A 94 -13.20 6.71 8.36
CA HIS A 94 -13.87 6.89 7.06
C HIS A 94 -13.02 6.42 5.87
N TRP A 95 -11.69 6.53 5.96
CA TRP A 95 -10.77 6.06 4.93
C TRP A 95 -10.80 4.54 4.83
N TYR A 96 -10.73 3.86 5.97
CA TYR A 96 -10.87 2.42 6.03
C TYR A 96 -12.18 1.94 5.38
N TYR A 97 -13.32 2.53 5.77
CA TYR A 97 -14.61 2.14 5.17
C TYR A 97 -14.72 2.48 3.68
N LYS A 98 -14.11 3.59 3.24
CA LYS A 98 -14.06 3.95 1.81
C LYS A 98 -13.28 2.92 1.01
N MET A 99 -12.11 2.49 1.51
CA MET A 99 -11.33 1.42 0.88
C MET A 99 -12.08 0.09 0.87
N LYS A 100 -12.75 -0.26 1.98
CA LYS A 100 -13.57 -1.47 2.05
C LYS A 100 -14.70 -1.43 1.01
N GLN A 101 -15.44 -0.34 0.93
CA GLN A 101 -16.50 -0.15 -0.07
C GLN A 101 -15.94 -0.28 -1.50
N TRP A 102 -14.84 0.39 -1.81
CA TRP A 102 -14.21 0.29 -3.14
C TRP A 102 -13.73 -1.12 -3.47
N SER A 103 -13.16 -1.82 -2.49
CA SER A 103 -12.77 -3.22 -2.64
C SER A 103 -13.98 -4.10 -2.98
N GLU A 104 -15.10 -3.93 -2.28
CA GLU A 104 -16.35 -4.67 -2.54
C GLU A 104 -16.91 -4.33 -3.93
N GLU A 105 -16.99 -3.05 -4.29
CA GLU A 105 -17.48 -2.60 -5.59
C GLU A 105 -16.65 -3.13 -6.77
N ARG A 106 -15.33 -3.30 -6.60
CA ARG A 106 -14.43 -3.86 -7.62
C ARG A 106 -14.34 -5.38 -7.62
N ARG A 107 -14.63 -6.06 -6.52
CA ARG A 107 -14.81 -7.53 -6.53
C ARG A 107 -15.94 -7.94 -7.48
N ASP A 108 -16.98 -7.12 -7.58
CA ASP A 108 -18.19 -7.42 -8.37
C ASP A 108 -18.15 -6.88 -9.83
N LYS A 109 -17.19 -6.02 -10.17
CA LYS A 109 -17.07 -5.39 -11.49
C LYS A 109 -15.59 -5.36 -11.90
N ASN A 110 -15.26 -5.83 -13.11
CA ASN A 110 -13.91 -5.78 -13.71
C ASN A 110 -13.40 -4.34 -14.02
N HIS A 111 -13.70 -3.36 -13.17
CA HIS A 111 -13.33 -1.96 -13.35
C HIS A 111 -12.02 -1.66 -12.61
N VAL A 112 -10.91 -2.08 -13.18
CA VAL A 112 -9.60 -1.57 -12.79
C VAL A 112 -9.47 -0.16 -13.36
N GLU A 113 -9.12 0.81 -12.51
CA GLU A 113 -8.80 2.15 -12.99
C GLU A 113 -7.72 2.10 -14.08
N ALA A 114 -7.97 2.76 -15.21
CA ALA A 114 -7.09 2.74 -16.36
C ALA A 114 -5.65 3.19 -16.04
N LYS A 115 -5.49 4.02 -15.00
CA LYS A 115 -4.19 4.43 -14.46
C LYS A 115 -3.38 3.24 -13.95
N TYR A 116 -3.89 2.49 -12.97
CA TYR A 116 -3.17 1.36 -12.37
C TYR A 116 -2.97 0.22 -13.36
N LYS A 117 -3.94 -0.03 -14.23
CA LYS A 117 -3.78 -0.99 -15.34
C LYS A 117 -2.59 -0.63 -16.22
N ARG A 118 -2.48 0.64 -16.64
CA ARG A 118 -1.35 1.11 -17.47
C ARG A 118 -0.02 0.97 -16.74
N MET A 119 0.04 1.28 -15.44
CA MET A 119 1.26 1.12 -14.65
C MET A 119 1.69 -0.35 -14.58
N LYS A 120 0.75 -1.28 -14.38
CA LYS A 120 1.00 -2.73 -14.38
C LYS A 120 1.56 -3.20 -15.72
N GLU A 121 1.00 -2.72 -16.83
CA GLU A 121 1.50 -3.01 -18.18
C GLU A 121 2.92 -2.45 -18.39
N GLN A 122 3.21 -1.25 -17.91
CA GLN A 122 4.55 -0.64 -17.99
C GLN A 122 5.59 -1.40 -17.16
N ILE A 123 5.22 -1.87 -15.96
CA ILE A 123 6.06 -2.74 -15.11
C ILE A 123 6.35 -4.05 -15.83
N SER A 124 5.31 -4.71 -16.35
CA SER A 124 5.45 -5.98 -17.10
C SER A 124 6.33 -5.83 -18.34
N ALA A 125 6.31 -4.65 -18.98
CA ALA A 125 7.15 -4.33 -20.12
C ALA A 125 8.57 -3.84 -19.74
N GLY A 126 8.88 -3.67 -18.45
CA GLY A 126 10.17 -3.14 -17.98
C GLY A 126 10.41 -1.66 -18.32
N THR A 127 9.34 -0.90 -18.56
CA THR A 127 9.40 0.49 -19.05
C THR A 127 9.06 1.54 -17.99
N LEU A 128 8.66 1.12 -16.78
CA LEU A 128 8.36 2.03 -15.69
C LEU A 128 9.65 2.48 -14.97
N ASP A 129 10.04 3.74 -15.15
CA ASP A 129 11.06 4.40 -14.29
C ASP A 129 10.37 5.14 -13.14
N TYR A 130 10.24 4.46 -11.99
CA TYR A 130 9.65 5.04 -10.77
C TYR A 130 10.71 5.30 -9.69
N ARG A 131 10.68 6.50 -9.13
CA ARG A 131 11.54 6.94 -8.02
C ARG A 131 10.68 7.43 -6.87
N PHE A 132 10.91 6.90 -5.67
CA PHE A 132 10.28 7.41 -4.45
C PHE A 132 10.94 8.75 -4.09
N ILE A 133 10.13 9.80 -3.92
CA ILE A 133 10.57 11.17 -3.59
C ILE A 133 10.78 11.29 -2.07
#